data_AF-A0A1F9DPG5-F1
#
_entry.id   AF-A0A1F9DPG5-F1
#
_cell.length_a   1.000
_cell.length_b   1.000
_cell.length_c   1.000
_cell.angle_alpha   90.00
_cell.angle_beta   90.00
_cell.angle_gamma   90.00
#
_symmetry.space_group_name_H-M   'P 1'
#
loop_
_entity.id
_entity.type
_entity.pdbx_description
1 polymer ?
#
loop_
_entity_poly.entity_id
_entity_poly.type
_entity_poly.pdbx_seq_one_letter_code
_entity_poly.pdbx_strand_id
1 'polypeptide(L)'
;MGTDFAYEDLRPENLETHTYNLVGSEAVGGKDCYIVEALPSTDQEKAESGYAKRKFWIRKDIFLSIKKEFYNKQGQLEKVSVDEELGNVSGSMWRSKKVTMEDLKAKHKTVLATTDRKIDKGVPDSKFTLRELTKK
;
A
#
# COMPACT_ATOMS: atom_id res chain seq x y z
N MET A 1 -5.55 -13.98 7.21
CA MET A 1 -5.57 -13.12 8.41
C MET A 1 -6.98 -12.69 8.81
N GLY A 2 -8.02 -12.90 7.99
CA GLY A 2 -9.39 -12.44 8.31
C GLY A 2 -9.56 -10.92 8.25
N THR A 3 -8.66 -10.25 7.53
CA THR A 3 -8.61 -8.79 7.35
C THR A 3 -8.90 -8.43 5.90
N ASP A 4 -9.14 -7.14 5.64
CA ASP A 4 -9.37 -6.62 4.27
C ASP A 4 -8.09 -6.53 3.43
N PHE A 5 -6.92 -6.77 4.03
CA PHE A 5 -5.63 -6.82 3.34
C PHE A 5 -5.44 -8.19 2.69
N ALA A 6 -5.19 -8.20 1.39
CA ALA A 6 -4.69 -9.37 0.68
C ALA A 6 -3.19 -9.57 0.98
N TYR A 7 -2.68 -10.78 0.77
CA TYR A 7 -1.24 -11.04 0.92
C TYR A 7 -0.39 -10.17 -0.01
N GLU A 8 -0.89 -9.85 -1.19
CA GLU A 8 -0.19 -8.96 -2.13
C GLU A 8 -0.03 -7.53 -1.59
N ASP A 9 -0.96 -7.05 -0.75
CA ASP A 9 -0.91 -5.71 -0.15
C ASP A 9 0.19 -5.58 0.92
N LEU A 10 0.69 -6.71 1.42
CA LEU A 10 1.76 -6.78 2.42
C LEU A 10 3.15 -6.93 1.79
N ARG A 11 3.22 -7.16 0.47
CA ARG A 11 4.48 -7.25 -0.26
C ARG A 11 5.00 -5.85 -0.58
N PRO A 12 6.33 -5.65 -0.63
CA PRO A 12 6.90 -4.45 -1.23
C PRO A 12 6.42 -4.28 -2.67
N GLU A 13 6.26 -3.02 -3.10
CA GLU A 13 5.91 -2.71 -4.48
C GLU A 13 7.08 -3.06 -5.41
N ASN A 14 6.83 -3.89 -6.43
CA ASN A 14 7.80 -4.16 -7.48
C ASN A 14 7.50 -3.22 -8.68
N LEU A 15 8.39 -2.26 -8.91
CA LEU A 15 8.20 -1.26 -9.96
C LEU A 15 8.34 -1.84 -11.38
N GLU A 16 8.91 -3.03 -11.53
CA GLU A 16 9.12 -3.67 -12.84
C GLU A 16 7.90 -4.48 -13.30
N THR A 17 6.98 -4.84 -12.39
CA THR A 17 5.83 -5.69 -12.72
C THR A 17 4.59 -4.91 -13.15
N HIS A 18 4.69 -3.58 -13.18
CA HIS A 18 3.57 -2.69 -13.50
C HIS A 18 3.97 -1.58 -14.48
N THR A 19 3.01 -1.15 -15.30
CA THR A 19 3.08 0.11 -16.03
C THR A 19 2.40 1.20 -15.22
N TYR A 20 3.06 2.35 -15.09
CA TYR A 20 2.59 3.48 -14.30
C TYR A 20 2.24 4.66 -15.18
N ASN A 21 1.02 5.18 -15.04
CA ASN A 21 0.52 6.33 -15.79
C ASN A 21 0.15 7.46 -14.82
N LEU A 22 0.65 8.67 -15.06
CA LEU A 22 0.13 9.86 -14.37
C LEU A 22 -1.20 10.24 -15.01
N VAL A 23 -2.30 10.00 -14.30
CA VAL A 23 -3.67 10.20 -14.82
C VAL A 23 -4.33 11.49 -14.35
N GLY A 24 -3.67 12.24 -13.47
CA GLY A 24 -4.13 13.56 -13.05
C GLY A 24 -3.50 14.06 -11.75
N SER A 25 -4.13 15.07 -11.17
CA SER A 25 -3.81 15.57 -9.83
C SER A 25 -5.06 16.06 -9.12
N GLU A 26 -5.13 15.85 -7.82
CA GLU A 26 -6.28 16.22 -6.98
C GLU A 26 -5.80 16.50 -5.56
N ALA A 27 -6.48 17.42 -4.87
CA ALA A 27 -6.25 17.65 -3.44
C ALA A 27 -7.01 16.62 -2.59
N VAL A 28 -6.30 15.83 -1.79
CA VAL A 28 -6.89 14.88 -0.85
C VAL A 28 -6.52 15.32 0.57
N GLY A 29 -7.53 15.56 1.41
CA GLY A 29 -7.32 16.06 2.77
C GLY A 29 -6.57 17.41 2.82
N GLY A 30 -6.78 18.27 1.81
CA GLY A 30 -6.09 19.56 1.68
C GLY A 30 -4.62 19.46 1.25
N LYS A 31 -4.16 18.29 0.78
CA LYS A 31 -2.81 18.08 0.25
C LYS A 31 -2.87 17.78 -1.24
N ASP A 32 -2.10 18.52 -2.02
CA ASP A 32 -2.00 18.31 -3.46
C ASP A 32 -1.31 16.97 -3.77
N CYS A 33 -1.95 16.15 -4.58
CA CYS A 33 -1.51 14.80 -4.90
C CYS A 33 -1.47 14.58 -6.41
N TYR A 34 -0.48 13.83 -6.87
CA TYR A 34 -0.52 13.15 -8.15
C TYR A 34 -1.47 11.95 -8.06
N ILE A 35 -2.23 11.69 -9.12
CA ILE A 35 -2.98 10.46 -9.28
C ILE A 35 -2.20 9.58 -10.25
N VAL A 36 -1.64 8.48 -9.75
CA VAL A 36 -0.89 7.51 -10.53
C VAL A 36 -1.71 6.23 -10.64
N GLU A 37 -1.95 5.79 -11.85
CA GLU A 37 -2.52 4.48 -12.16
C GLU A 37 -1.40 3.46 -12.35
N ALA A 38 -1.56 2.28 -11.77
CA ALA A 38 -0.67 1.14 -11.96
C ALA A 38 -1.45 -0.05 -12.54
N LEU A 39 -0.94 -0.58 -13.64
CA LEU A 39 -1.51 -1.72 -14.37
C LEU A 39 -0.50 -2.86 -14.41
N PRO A 40 -0.85 -4.10 -14.03
CA PRO A 40 0.03 -5.26 -14.18
C PRO A 40 0.55 -5.39 -15.61
N SER A 41 1.87 -5.41 -15.79
CA SER A 41 2.52 -5.42 -17.11
C SER A 41 3.05 -6.80 -17.50
N THR A 42 3.50 -7.61 -16.53
CA THR A 42 4.02 -8.97 -16.76
C THR A 42 2.92 -10.02 -16.73
N ASP A 43 3.11 -11.13 -17.44
CA ASP A 43 2.13 -12.23 -17.45
C ASP A 43 1.99 -12.87 -16.07
N GLN A 44 3.08 -12.96 -15.32
CA GLN A 44 3.07 -13.43 -13.94
C GLN A 44 2.21 -12.54 -13.04
N GLU A 45 2.43 -11.21 -13.06
CA GLU A 45 1.66 -10.28 -12.22
C GLU A 45 0.18 -10.25 -12.63
N LYS A 46 -0.11 -10.31 -13.94
CA LYS A 46 -1.48 -10.40 -14.44
C LYS A 46 -2.21 -11.65 -13.93
N ALA A 47 -1.50 -12.77 -13.80
CA ALA A 47 -2.04 -14.04 -13.33
C ALA A 47 -2.16 -14.11 -11.79
N GLU A 48 -1.16 -13.59 -11.07
CA GLU A 48 -1.08 -13.71 -9.60
C GLU A 48 -1.84 -12.61 -8.85
N SER A 49 -1.85 -11.37 -9.35
CA SER A 49 -2.54 -10.28 -8.66
C SER A 49 -4.05 -10.46 -8.72
N GLY A 50 -4.75 -10.24 -7.61
CA GLY A 50 -6.21 -10.14 -7.56
C GLY A 50 -6.75 -8.88 -8.22
N TYR A 51 -5.89 -7.87 -8.43
CA TYR A 51 -6.27 -6.58 -8.97
C TYR A 51 -5.96 -6.49 -10.47
N ALA A 52 -6.83 -5.82 -11.23
CA ALA A 52 -6.51 -5.43 -12.62
C ALA A 52 -5.87 -4.05 -12.69
N LYS A 53 -6.07 -3.23 -11.66
CA LYS A 53 -5.60 -1.84 -11.61
C LYS A 53 -5.55 -1.37 -10.17
N ARG A 54 -4.55 -0.55 -9.87
CA ARG A 54 -4.49 0.25 -8.65
C ARG A 54 -4.37 1.73 -9.01
N LYS A 55 -4.98 2.61 -8.22
CA LYS A 55 -4.74 4.06 -8.29
C LYS A 55 -4.16 4.54 -6.97
N PHE A 56 -3.13 5.37 -7.06
CA PHE A 56 -2.42 5.95 -5.92
C PHE A 56 -2.54 7.46 -5.96
N TRP A 57 -2.95 8.06 -4.83
CA TRP A 57 -2.83 9.50 -4.61
C TRP A 57 -1.54 9.75 -3.84
N ILE A 58 -0.54 10.30 -4.54
CA ILE A 58 0.81 10.52 -4.02
C ILE A 58 1.00 12.00 -3.76
N ARG A 59 1.24 12.38 -2.51
CA ARG A 59 1.49 13.78 -2.13
C ARG A 59 2.68 14.36 -2.89
N LYS A 60 2.51 15.54 -3.50
CA LYS A 60 3.56 16.17 -4.32
C LYS A 60 4.76 16.67 -3.52
N ASP A 61 4.56 16.99 -2.23
CA ASP A 61 5.59 17.58 -1.37
C ASP A 61 6.48 16.54 -0.67
N ILE A 62 5.95 15.34 -0.39
CA ILE A 62 6.64 14.30 0.37
C ILE A 62 6.72 12.94 -0.34
N PHE A 63 6.13 12.82 -1.54
CA PHE A 63 6.09 11.60 -2.35
C PHE A 63 5.55 10.36 -1.62
N LEU A 64 4.64 10.55 -0.66
CA LEU A 64 3.97 9.48 0.07
C LEU A 64 2.56 9.26 -0.49
N SER A 65 2.20 8.00 -0.76
CA SER A 65 0.82 7.64 -1.11
C SER A 65 -0.08 7.74 0.12
N ILE A 66 -1.14 8.54 0.03
CA ILE A 66 -2.07 8.80 1.15
C ILE A 66 -3.47 8.18 0.95
N LYS A 67 -3.79 7.82 -0.29
CA LYS A 67 -5.00 7.09 -0.65
C LYS A 67 -4.67 6.11 -1.76
N LYS A 68 -5.29 4.93 -1.71
CA LYS A 68 -5.20 3.90 -2.74
C LYS A 68 -6.58 3.36 -3.07
N GLU A 69 -6.82 3.08 -4.34
CA GLU A 69 -8.00 2.40 -4.82
C GLU A 69 -7.60 1.14 -5.55
N PHE A 70 -8.30 0.04 -5.26
CA PHE A 70 -8.03 -1.29 -5.82
C PHE A 70 -9.21 -1.72 -6.66
N TYR A 71 -8.94 -2.05 -7.92
CA TYR A 71 -9.94 -2.45 -8.89
C TYR A 71 -9.78 -3.94 -9.21
N ASN A 72 -10.88 -4.69 -9.12
CA ASN A 72 -10.89 -6.11 -9.44
C ASN A 72 -10.73 -6.38 -10.94
N LYS A 73 -10.64 -7.66 -11.34
CA LYS A 73 -10.49 -8.06 -12.75
C LYS A 73 -11.64 -7.63 -13.66
N GLN A 74 -12.81 -7.33 -13.10
CA GLN A 74 -13.97 -6.78 -13.81
C GLN A 74 -13.93 -5.24 -13.92
N GLY A 75 -12.90 -4.58 -13.39
CA GLY A 75 -12.73 -3.13 -13.42
C GLY A 75 -13.57 -2.38 -12.38
N GLN A 76 -14.17 -3.07 -11.42
CA GLN A 76 -14.96 -2.47 -10.36
C GLN A 76 -14.07 -2.09 -9.17
N LEU A 77 -14.35 -0.94 -8.55
CA LEU A 77 -13.68 -0.54 -7.31
C LEU A 77 -14.10 -1.50 -6.20
N GLU A 78 -13.13 -2.25 -5.67
CA GLU A 78 -13.36 -3.27 -4.66
C GLU A 78 -12.95 -2.78 -3.27
N LYS A 79 -11.78 -2.13 -3.17
CA LYS A 79 -11.23 -1.67 -1.89
C LYS A 79 -10.66 -0.27 -1.97
N VAL A 80 -10.66 0.41 -0.82
CA VAL A 80 -10.01 1.72 -0.65
C VAL A 80 -9.12 1.68 0.59
N SER A 81 -7.87 2.12 0.43
CA SER A 81 -6.93 2.33 1.54
C SER A 81 -6.71 3.82 1.76
N VAL A 82 -6.69 4.25 3.02
CA VAL A 82 -6.37 5.62 3.43
C VAL A 82 -5.30 5.59 4.51
N ASP A 83 -4.25 6.38 4.30
CA ASP A 83 -3.12 6.54 5.20
C ASP A 83 -3.25 7.87 5.95
N GLU A 84 -3.30 7.80 7.27
CA GLU A 84 -3.51 8.92 8.18
C GLU A 84 -2.34 9.07 9.16
N GLU A 85 -2.32 10.20 9.87
CA GLU A 85 -1.32 10.49 10.91
C GLU A 85 0.12 10.36 10.40
N LEU A 86 0.40 11.02 9.28
CA LEU A 86 1.71 10.97 8.62
C LEU A 86 2.77 11.66 9.48
N GLY A 87 3.90 10.99 9.70
CA GLY A 87 5.06 11.53 10.40
C GLY A 87 6.35 11.28 9.61
N ASN A 88 7.27 12.24 9.68
CA ASN A 88 8.64 12.03 9.23
C ASN A 88 9.35 11.15 10.25
N VAL A 89 9.95 10.04 9.80
CA VAL A 89 10.63 9.07 10.68
C VAL A 89 12.14 9.15 10.58
N SER A 90 12.69 9.64 9.46
CA SER A 90 14.11 9.92 9.26
C SER A 90 14.31 10.56 7.88
N GLY A 91 15.00 11.70 7.78
CA GLY A 91 15.35 12.32 6.49
C GLY A 91 14.15 12.50 5.55
N SER A 92 14.17 11.82 4.40
CA SER A 92 13.07 11.82 3.41
C SER A 92 12.00 10.73 3.66
N MET A 93 12.15 9.92 4.71
CA MET A 93 11.24 8.82 5.01
C MET A 93 10.03 9.34 5.79
N TRP A 94 8.88 9.36 5.11
CA TRP A 94 7.59 9.57 5.74
C TRP A 94 6.85 8.25 5.91
N ARG A 95 6.09 8.11 7.00
CA ARG A 95 5.26 6.94 7.29
C ARG A 95 3.94 7.36 7.93
N SER A 96 2.87 6.65 7.60
CA SER A 96 1.59 6.73 8.32
C SER A 96 1.69 6.01 9.66
N LYS A 97 0.97 6.51 10.67
CA LYS A 97 0.73 5.77 11.92
C LYS A 97 -0.56 4.97 11.88
N LYS A 98 -1.47 5.32 10.98
CA LYS A 98 -2.76 4.65 10.84
C LYS A 98 -3.06 4.39 9.37
N VAL A 99 -3.40 3.16 9.04
CA VAL A 99 -3.85 2.75 7.70
C VAL A 99 -5.20 2.10 7.85
N THR A 100 -6.19 2.64 7.15
CA THR A 100 -7.53 2.06 7.05
C THR A 100 -7.68 1.41 5.69
N MET A 101 -8.03 0.11 5.66
CA MET A 101 -8.50 -0.57 4.45
C MET A 101 -9.99 -0.85 4.59
N GLU A 102 -10.78 -0.47 3.59
CA GLU A 102 -12.21 -0.75 3.51
C GLU A 102 -12.50 -1.61 2.29
N ASP A 103 -13.16 -2.75 2.50
CA ASP A 103 -13.73 -3.58 1.45
C ASP A 103 -15.18 -3.17 1.19
N LEU A 104 -15.42 -2.57 0.03
CA LEU A 104 -16.72 -2.00 -0.32
C LEU A 104 -17.78 -3.07 -0.60
N LYS A 105 -17.34 -4.28 -1.00
CA LYS A 105 -18.22 -5.39 -1.32
C LYS A 105 -18.66 -6.12 -0.05
N ALA A 106 -17.72 -6.40 0.84
CA ALA A 106 -17.98 -7.02 2.13
C ALA A 106 -18.55 -6.05 3.17
N LYS A 107 -18.45 -4.73 2.93
CA LYS A 107 -18.77 -3.66 3.90
C LYS A 107 -18.03 -3.85 5.22
N HIS A 108 -16.77 -4.27 5.11
CA HIS A 108 -15.90 -4.55 6.24
C HIS A 108 -14.69 -3.61 6.18
N LYS A 109 -14.13 -3.33 7.36
CA LYS A 109 -13.02 -2.40 7.50
C LYS A 109 -12.01 -2.91 8.51
N THR A 110 -10.74 -2.80 8.13
CA THR A 110 -9.59 -3.14 8.95
C THR A 110 -8.76 -1.88 9.18
N VAL A 111 -8.36 -1.65 10.43
CA VAL A 111 -7.48 -0.54 10.80
C VAL A 111 -6.17 -1.11 11.33
N LEU A 112 -5.06 -0.70 10.73
CA LEU A 112 -3.70 -0.94 11.22
C LEU A 112 -3.20 0.33 11.90
N ALA A 113 -2.86 0.23 13.18
CA ALA A 113 -2.30 1.33 13.96
C ALA A 113 -0.88 0.97 14.42
N THR A 114 0.06 1.90 14.23
CA THR A 114 1.45 1.79 14.67
C THR A 114 1.65 2.62 15.93
N THR A 115 1.93 1.96 17.06
CA THR A 115 2.15 2.63 18.35
C THR A 115 3.61 3.01 18.59
N ASP A 116 4.55 2.15 18.19
CA ASP A 116 5.99 2.38 18.28
C ASP A 116 6.66 2.01 16.97
N ARG A 117 7.68 2.79 16.57
CA ARG A 117 8.47 2.56 15.36
C ARG A 117 9.91 2.93 15.61
N LYS A 118 10.81 1.95 15.45
CA LYS A 118 12.26 2.14 15.51
C LYS A 118 12.86 1.83 14.15
N ILE A 119 13.59 2.80 13.60
CA ILE A 119 14.27 2.70 12.30
C ILE A 119 15.78 2.55 12.55
N ASP A 120 16.47 1.93 11.59
CA ASP A 120 17.94 1.76 11.57
C ASP A 120 18.52 1.12 12.85
N LYS A 121 17.88 0.06 13.34
CA LYS A 121 18.33 -0.70 14.53
C LYS A 121 19.22 -1.90 14.24
N GLY A 122 19.60 -2.12 12.98
CA GLY A 122 20.49 -3.23 12.60
C GLY A 122 19.89 -4.60 12.90
N VAL A 123 18.65 -4.85 12.44
CA VAL A 123 18.02 -6.17 12.57
C VAL A 123 18.80 -7.17 11.70
N PRO A 124 19.34 -8.25 12.28
CA PRO A 124 20.21 -9.17 11.53
C PRO A 124 19.41 -10.08 10.60
N ASP A 125 20.01 -10.42 9.45
CA ASP A 125 19.39 -11.25 8.40
C ASP A 125 18.91 -12.62 8.91
N SER A 126 19.55 -13.15 9.95
CA SER A 126 19.16 -14.40 10.60
C SER A 126 17.73 -14.38 11.14
N LYS A 127 17.15 -13.19 11.38
CA LYS A 127 15.75 -13.00 11.77
C LYS A 127 14.75 -13.25 10.65
N PHE A 128 15.18 -13.20 9.39
CA PHE A 128 14.32 -13.41 8.22
C PHE A 128 14.45 -14.83 7.68
N THR A 129 14.35 -15.83 8.57
CA THR A 129 14.44 -17.26 8.21
C THR A 129 13.20 -18.03 8.65
N LEU A 130 12.85 -19.10 7.92
CA LEU A 130 11.72 -19.97 8.30
C LEU A 130 11.88 -20.55 9.72
N ARG A 131 13.12 -20.82 10.15
CA ARG A 131 13.41 -21.33 11.49
C ARG A 131 13.02 -20.35 12.59
N GLU A 132 13.14 -19.04 12.36
CA GLU A 132 12.72 -18.04 13.35
C GLU A 132 11.19 -17.93 13.44
N LEU A 133 10.44 -18.31 12.40
CA LEU A 133 8.97 -18.34 12.43
C LEU A 133 8.40 -19.54 13.22
N THR A 134 9.18 -20.61 13.39
CA THR A 134 8.74 -21.85 14.07
C THR A 134 9.32 -22.00 15.47
N LYS A 135 10.12 -21.03 15.92
CA LYS A 135 10.72 -21.00 17.25
C LYS A 135 9.62 -20.76 18.29
N LYS A 136 9.44 -21.71 19.20
CA LYS A 136 8.54 -21.57 20.36
C LYS A 136 9.19 -20.75 21.46
#